data_AF-K2A1S4-F1
#
_entry.id   AF-K2A1S4-F1
#
_cell.length_a   1.000
_cell.length_b   1.000
_cell.length_c   1.000
_cell.angle_alpha   90.00
_cell.angle_beta   90.00
_cell.angle_gamma   90.00
#
_symmetry.space_group_name_H-M   'P 1'
#
loop_
_entity.id
_entity.type
_entity.pdbx_description
1 polymer ?
#
loop_
_entity_poly.entity_id
_entity_poly.type
_entity_poly.pdbx_seq_one_letter_code
_entity_poly.pdbx_strand_id
1 'polypeptide(L)'
;MRDSDNKNLITLLTKIYQARGLDFTQYKISMVQRRVRSRMLKCNVSTYEDYFRILDQQPDELGHLIQSFSIQVTELFRNPESFNAIRDIVIPQIIISKREKQHKIIKAWSCGCSTGDEPYSLAMLFLEKLGAARDRFILTILGTDIDDRAIREAGDTEFEKDQISALNQDIIRNYFVKHAHSKFKIADPVRNLVRLRHHDVINDIPYMHCDVILCRNVLIYFNKELQQETQLKFYDCLNPGGFLVLGMTESLIGSASEYFEPVNNSLRIYRRPIARTTGAEKDREVLSQNDIDRIIKEMTEE
;
A
#
# COMPACT_ATOMS: atom_id res chain seq x y z
N MET A 1 -2.12 16.96 -35.09
CA MET A 1 -1.95 15.60 -34.51
C MET A 1 -1.87 15.64 -32.98
N ARG A 2 -0.86 16.29 -32.36
CA ARG A 2 -0.71 16.32 -30.89
C ARG A 2 -1.93 16.88 -30.13
N ASP A 3 -2.58 17.92 -30.65
CA ASP A 3 -3.76 18.51 -29.97
C ASP A 3 -5.03 17.67 -30.10
N SER A 4 -5.22 16.97 -31.22
CA SER A 4 -6.37 16.07 -31.43
C SER A 4 -6.28 14.86 -30.51
N ASP A 5 -5.09 14.27 -30.40
CA ASP A 5 -4.85 13.12 -29.51
C ASP A 5 -5.03 13.50 -28.04
N ASN A 6 -4.62 14.71 -27.65
CA ASN A 6 -4.85 15.21 -26.28
C ASN A 6 -6.34 15.42 -26.00
N LYS A 7 -7.09 15.99 -26.96
CA LYS A 7 -8.55 16.14 -26.83
C LYS A 7 -9.24 14.79 -26.71
N ASN A 8 -8.89 13.84 -27.56
CA ASN A 8 -9.44 12.48 -27.54
C ASN A 8 -9.09 11.75 -26.23
N LEU A 9 -7.87 11.92 -25.71
CA LEU A 9 -7.50 11.39 -24.41
C LEU A 9 -8.37 11.97 -23.29
N ILE A 10 -8.56 13.29 -23.26
CA ILE A 10 -9.43 13.94 -22.27
C ILE A 10 -10.85 13.39 -22.36
N THR A 11 -11.41 13.27 -23.57
CA THR A 11 -12.74 12.66 -23.77
C THR A 11 -12.81 11.23 -23.23
N LEU A 12 -11.77 10.42 -23.44
CA LEU A 12 -11.68 9.07 -22.90
C LEU A 12 -11.64 9.05 -21.38
N LEU A 13 -10.86 9.95 -20.76
CA LEU A 13 -10.79 10.08 -19.31
C LEU A 13 -12.12 10.53 -18.70
N THR A 14 -12.81 11.47 -19.34
CA THR A 14 -14.16 11.88 -18.93
C THR A 14 -15.15 10.70 -19.00
N LYS A 15 -15.07 9.85 -20.03
CA LYS A 15 -15.91 8.65 -20.15
C LYS A 15 -15.65 7.66 -19.01
N ILE A 16 -14.38 7.49 -18.62
CA ILE A 16 -14.02 6.64 -17.46
C ILE A 16 -14.59 7.22 -16.16
N TYR A 17 -14.41 8.52 -15.93
CA TYR A 17 -14.93 9.21 -14.76
C TYR A 17 -16.46 9.09 -14.67
N GLN A 18 -17.18 9.32 -15.77
CA GLN A 18 -18.64 9.21 -15.80
C GLN A 18 -19.13 7.77 -15.55
N ALA A 19 -18.39 6.76 -16.04
CA ALA A 19 -18.80 5.38 -15.92
C ALA A 19 -18.45 4.75 -14.56
N ARG A 20 -17.37 5.19 -13.91
CA ARG A 20 -16.78 4.51 -12.73
C ARG A 20 -16.40 5.44 -11.58
N GLY A 21 -16.54 6.75 -11.73
CA GLY A 21 -16.12 7.74 -10.74
C GLY A 21 -14.61 7.93 -10.63
N LEU A 22 -13.80 7.23 -11.45
CA LEU A 22 -12.35 7.24 -11.35
C LEU A 22 -11.74 8.38 -12.15
N ASP A 23 -11.09 9.32 -11.45
CA ASP A 23 -10.43 10.47 -12.08
C ASP A 23 -8.94 10.20 -12.36
N PHE A 24 -8.64 9.85 -13.61
CA PHE A 24 -7.25 9.69 -14.08
C PHE A 24 -6.65 10.96 -14.69
N THR A 25 -7.35 12.10 -14.66
CA THR A 25 -6.81 13.37 -15.21
C THR A 25 -5.63 13.90 -14.37
N GLN A 26 -5.59 13.52 -13.10
CA GLN A 26 -4.54 13.85 -12.14
C GLN A 26 -3.38 12.84 -12.15
N TYR A 27 -3.44 11.83 -13.02
CA TYR A 27 -2.34 10.89 -13.24
C TYR A 27 -1.35 11.46 -14.26
N LYS A 28 -0.14 10.90 -14.30
CA LYS A 28 0.86 11.27 -15.31
C LYS A 28 0.33 10.94 -16.72
N ILE A 29 0.03 11.98 -17.49
CA ILE A 29 -0.51 11.89 -18.85
C ILE A 29 0.28 10.93 -19.74
N SER A 30 1.61 10.96 -19.69
CA SER A 30 2.47 10.08 -20.49
C SER A 30 2.28 8.59 -20.18
N MET A 31 2.00 8.25 -18.91
CA MET A 31 1.72 6.88 -18.49
C MET A 31 0.33 6.45 -18.97
N VAL A 32 -0.69 7.28 -18.78
CA VAL A 32 -2.05 7.04 -19.26
C VAL A 32 -2.07 6.83 -20.78
N GLN A 33 -1.44 7.74 -21.54
CA GLN A 33 -1.34 7.63 -23.01
C GLN A 33 -0.71 6.31 -23.46
N ARG A 34 0.37 5.88 -22.80
CA ARG A 34 1.02 4.60 -23.11
C ARG A 34 0.10 3.41 -22.86
N ARG A 35 -0.71 3.44 -21.80
CA ARG A 35 -1.66 2.37 -21.46
C ARG A 35 -2.83 2.33 -22.43
N VAL A 36 -3.39 3.49 -22.78
CA VAL A 36 -4.43 3.60 -23.83
C VAL A 36 -3.91 3.04 -25.14
N ARG A 37 -2.72 3.46 -25.61
CA ARG A 37 -2.11 2.92 -26.83
C ARG A 37 -1.90 1.41 -26.78
N SER A 38 -1.49 0.87 -25.63
CA SER A 38 -1.34 -0.57 -25.46
C SER A 38 -2.67 -1.33 -25.60
N ARG A 39 -3.78 -0.76 -25.09
CA ARG A 39 -5.12 -1.33 -25.29
C ARG A 39 -5.60 -1.23 -26.74
N MET A 40 -5.38 -0.08 -27.39
CA MET A 40 -5.68 0.12 -28.81
C MET A 40 -4.99 -0.96 -29.67
N LEU A 41 -3.70 -1.21 -29.42
CA LEU A 41 -2.95 -2.28 -30.10
C LEU A 41 -3.55 -3.67 -29.85
N LYS A 42 -3.97 -3.98 -28.61
CA LYS A 42 -4.64 -5.26 -28.29
C LYS A 42 -6.00 -5.41 -28.99
N CYS A 43 -6.67 -4.31 -29.26
CA CYS A 43 -7.93 -4.27 -30.01
C CYS A 43 -7.72 -4.17 -31.53
N ASN A 44 -6.47 -4.21 -32.01
CA ASN A 44 -6.10 -4.03 -33.42
C ASN A 44 -6.61 -2.71 -34.04
N VAL A 45 -6.62 -1.62 -33.27
CA VAL A 45 -7.01 -0.29 -33.74
C VAL A 45 -5.88 0.72 -33.60
N SER A 46 -5.85 1.70 -34.51
CA SER A 46 -4.76 2.69 -34.58
C SER A 46 -5.21 4.12 -34.28
N THR A 47 -6.52 4.38 -34.22
CA THR A 47 -7.10 5.71 -33.95
C THR A 47 -7.98 5.70 -32.71
N TYR A 48 -8.10 6.85 -32.04
CA TYR A 48 -8.99 6.99 -30.88
C TYR A 48 -10.45 6.83 -31.29
N GLU A 49 -10.81 7.26 -32.50
CA GLU A 49 -12.14 7.15 -33.08
C GLU A 49 -12.55 5.68 -33.27
N ASP A 50 -11.62 4.84 -33.75
CA ASP A 50 -11.82 3.39 -33.82
C ASP A 50 -11.95 2.78 -32.41
N TYR A 51 -11.12 3.24 -31.48
CA TYR A 51 -11.13 2.72 -30.11
C TYR A 51 -12.41 3.10 -29.35
N PHE A 52 -12.96 4.29 -29.56
CA PHE A 52 -14.26 4.67 -29.01
C PHE A 52 -15.38 3.75 -29.52
N ARG A 53 -15.36 3.37 -30.80
CA ARG A 53 -16.30 2.37 -31.34
C ARG A 53 -16.17 1.01 -30.65
N ILE A 54 -14.95 0.56 -30.37
CA ILE A 54 -14.73 -0.67 -29.59
C ILE A 54 -15.33 -0.55 -28.19
N LEU A 55 -15.08 0.57 -27.50
CA LEU A 55 -15.64 0.81 -26.15
C LEU A 55 -17.17 0.83 -26.12
N ASP A 56 -17.81 1.28 -27.20
CA ASP A 56 -19.28 1.27 -27.32
C ASP A 56 -19.83 -0.13 -27.64
N GLN A 57 -19.08 -0.94 -28.39
CA GLN A 57 -19.49 -2.29 -28.82
C GLN A 57 -19.15 -3.38 -27.80
N GLN A 58 -18.12 -3.17 -26.98
CA GLN A 58 -17.59 -4.15 -26.04
C GLN A 58 -17.58 -3.56 -24.62
N PRO A 59 -18.65 -3.79 -23.82
CA PRO A 59 -18.77 -3.24 -22.47
C PRO A 59 -17.62 -3.59 -21.54
N ASP A 60 -16.99 -4.75 -21.74
CA ASP A 60 -15.86 -5.21 -20.92
C ASP A 60 -14.56 -4.47 -21.21
N GLU A 61 -14.41 -3.86 -22.39
CA GLU A 61 -13.15 -3.20 -22.78
C GLU A 61 -12.84 -2.00 -21.91
N LEU A 62 -13.86 -1.27 -21.46
CA LEU A 62 -13.66 -0.18 -20.50
C LEU A 62 -13.05 -0.70 -19.19
N GLY A 63 -13.48 -1.88 -18.74
CA GLY A 63 -12.89 -2.56 -17.59
C GLY A 63 -11.44 -2.96 -17.82
N HIS A 64 -11.11 -3.50 -19.01
CA HIS A 64 -9.72 -3.82 -19.37
C HIS A 64 -8.81 -2.60 -19.48
N LEU A 65 -9.35 -1.47 -19.94
CA LEU A 65 -8.61 -0.22 -19.99
C LEU A 65 -8.27 0.29 -18.59
N ILE A 66 -9.26 0.33 -17.69
CA ILE A 66 -9.07 0.73 -16.30
C ILE A 66 -8.05 -0.19 -15.63
N GLN A 67 -8.19 -1.51 -15.81
CA GLN A 67 -7.22 -2.48 -15.29
C GLN A 67 -5.81 -2.23 -15.83
N SER A 68 -5.67 -1.77 -17.07
CA SER A 68 -4.34 -1.46 -17.62
C SER A 68 -3.65 -0.27 -16.94
N PHE A 69 -4.41 0.59 -16.26
CA PHE A 69 -3.86 1.68 -15.45
C PHE A 69 -3.36 1.17 -14.09
N SER A 70 -3.97 0.12 -13.54
CA SER A 70 -3.55 -0.56 -12.31
C SER A 70 -2.51 -1.65 -12.62
N ILE A 71 -1.20 -1.36 -12.51
CA ILE A 71 -0.17 -2.40 -12.71
C ILE A 71 -0.06 -3.25 -11.44
N GLN A 72 -0.56 -4.48 -11.50
CA GLN A 72 -0.70 -5.39 -10.36
C GLN A 72 0.48 -6.36 -10.16
N VAL A 73 1.75 -5.93 -10.34
CA VAL A 73 2.86 -6.80 -9.93
C VAL A 73 3.16 -6.52 -8.46
N THR A 74 2.64 -7.39 -7.60
CA THR A 74 2.97 -7.46 -6.18
C THR A 74 3.50 -8.85 -5.85
N GLU A 75 4.30 -8.93 -4.80
CA GLU A 75 4.84 -10.17 -4.26
C GLU A 75 4.94 -10.01 -2.74
N LEU A 76 4.88 -11.13 -2.03
CA LEU A 76 5.09 -11.15 -0.59
C LEU A 76 6.48 -10.59 -0.26
N PHE A 77 6.55 -9.71 0.73
CA PHE A 77 7.79 -9.06 1.19
C PHE A 77 8.59 -8.33 0.10
N ARG A 78 7.92 -7.77 -0.93
CA ARG A 78 8.54 -6.98 -2.00
C ARG A 78 9.53 -5.94 -1.48
N ASN A 79 10.76 -5.94 -1.99
CA ASN A 79 11.91 -5.22 -1.44
C ASN A 79 12.18 -5.64 0.02
N PRO A 80 12.84 -6.79 0.23
CA PRO A 80 13.05 -7.37 1.56
C PRO A 80 13.70 -6.39 2.55
N GLU A 81 14.57 -5.50 2.09
CA GLU A 81 15.22 -4.48 2.92
C GLU A 81 14.20 -3.53 3.57
N SER A 82 13.16 -3.12 2.83
CA SER A 82 12.07 -2.30 3.37
C SER A 82 11.28 -3.07 4.42
N PHE A 83 10.94 -4.33 4.18
CA PHE A 83 10.19 -5.15 5.14
C PHE A 83 11.02 -5.51 6.37
N ASN A 84 12.33 -5.71 6.25
CA ASN A 84 13.23 -5.89 7.37
C ASN A 84 13.25 -4.63 8.25
N ALA A 85 13.30 -3.43 7.66
CA ALA A 85 13.23 -2.20 8.43
C ALA A 85 11.84 -1.98 9.06
N ILE A 86 10.75 -2.36 8.39
CA ILE A 86 9.42 -2.37 9.00
C ILE A 86 9.39 -3.29 10.22
N ARG A 87 9.94 -4.50 10.07
CA ARG A 87 10.04 -5.52 11.11
C ARG A 87 10.85 -5.03 12.31
N ASP A 88 12.02 -4.45 12.09
CA ASP A 88 13.00 -4.20 13.15
C ASP A 88 12.90 -2.80 13.76
N ILE A 89 12.35 -1.84 13.03
CA ILE A 89 12.27 -0.44 13.46
C ILE A 89 10.82 -0.01 13.69
N VAL A 90 9.94 -0.18 12.69
CA VAL A 90 8.58 0.39 12.71
C VAL A 90 7.68 -0.33 13.71
N ILE A 91 7.54 -1.65 13.56
CA ILE A 91 6.62 -2.45 14.38
C ILE A 91 6.96 -2.38 15.87
N PRO A 92 8.24 -2.51 16.29
CA PRO A 92 8.58 -2.41 17.71
C PRO A 92 8.25 -1.05 18.31
N GLN A 93 8.52 0.05 17.60
CA GLN A 93 8.17 1.40 18.08
C GLN A 93 6.65 1.59 18.23
N ILE A 94 5.85 1.01 17.33
CA ILE A 94 4.39 0.99 17.47
C ILE A 94 3.97 0.23 18.73
N ILE A 95 4.50 -0.97 18.95
CA ILE A 95 4.16 -1.80 20.12
C ILE A 95 4.53 -1.08 21.42
N ILE A 96 5.74 -0.52 21.52
CA ILE A 96 6.22 0.23 22.68
C ILE A 96 5.30 1.41 22.96
N SER A 97 5.04 2.27 21.96
CA SER A 97 4.18 3.45 22.13
C SER A 97 2.76 3.08 22.59
N LYS A 98 2.22 1.96 22.09
CA LYS A 98 0.89 1.47 22.46
C LYS A 98 0.85 0.97 23.90
N ARG A 99 1.90 0.27 24.37
CA ARG A 99 2.01 -0.15 25.78
C ARG A 99 2.10 1.04 26.73
N GLU A 100 2.98 2.00 26.43
CA GLU A 100 3.17 3.21 27.25
C GLU A 100 1.86 4.01 27.40
N LYS A 101 1.09 4.12 26.31
CA LYS A 101 -0.21 4.79 26.30
C LYS A 101 -1.36 3.93 26.81
N GLN A 102 -1.09 2.70 27.26
CA GLN A 102 -2.10 1.70 27.63
C GLN A 102 -3.20 1.49 26.58
N HIS A 103 -2.85 1.65 25.30
CA HIS A 103 -3.77 1.63 24.19
C HIS A 103 -3.59 0.36 23.36
N LYS A 104 -4.57 -0.55 23.42
CA LYS A 104 -4.43 -1.90 22.86
C LYS A 104 -4.69 -2.01 21.35
N ILE A 105 -5.25 -0.98 20.72
CA ILE A 105 -5.65 -1.05 19.30
C ILE A 105 -4.48 -0.61 18.41
N ILE A 106 -4.09 -1.48 17.48
CA ILE A 106 -3.11 -1.21 16.42
C ILE A 106 -3.85 -1.21 15.06
N LYS A 107 -3.75 -0.10 14.33
CA LYS A 107 -4.35 0.05 13.00
C LYS A 107 -3.26 0.22 11.95
N ALA A 108 -3.27 -0.62 10.93
CA ALA A 108 -2.40 -0.46 9.76
C ALA A 108 -3.21 -0.32 8.48
N TRP A 109 -2.66 0.40 7.52
CA TRP A 109 -3.25 0.57 6.19
C TRP A 109 -2.20 0.27 5.12
N SER A 110 -2.46 -0.67 4.22
CA SER A 110 -1.75 -0.81 2.95
C SER A 110 -2.63 -0.23 1.85
N CYS A 111 -2.24 0.93 1.33
CA CYS A 111 -2.96 1.68 0.30
C CYS A 111 -2.38 1.36 -1.08
N GLY A 112 -3.22 0.86 -1.99
CA GLY A 112 -2.83 0.29 -3.28
C GLY A 112 -2.23 -1.11 -3.12
N CYS A 113 -2.93 -1.98 -2.40
CA CYS A 113 -2.43 -3.30 -2.00
C CYS A 113 -2.47 -4.37 -3.11
N SER A 114 -3.03 -4.06 -4.29
CA SER A 114 -3.23 -5.01 -5.37
C SER A 114 -3.93 -6.29 -4.87
N THR A 115 -3.37 -7.47 -5.16
CA THR A 115 -3.87 -8.80 -4.77
C THR A 115 -3.58 -9.18 -3.30
N GLY A 116 -3.24 -8.22 -2.44
CA GLY A 116 -3.21 -8.40 -0.99
C GLY A 116 -1.88 -8.88 -0.39
N ASP A 117 -0.85 -9.12 -1.19
CA ASP A 117 0.45 -9.61 -0.70
C ASP A 117 1.09 -8.69 0.36
N GLU A 118 1.00 -7.37 0.17
CA GLU A 118 1.57 -6.39 1.09
C GLU A 118 0.90 -6.40 2.48
N PRO A 119 -0.44 -6.28 2.62
CA PRO A 119 -1.07 -6.34 3.94
C PRO A 119 -0.90 -7.70 4.63
N TYR A 120 -0.81 -8.80 3.88
CA TYR A 120 -0.50 -10.11 4.46
C TYR A 120 0.94 -10.22 4.95
N SER A 121 1.91 -9.69 4.20
CA SER A 121 3.31 -9.61 4.65
C SER A 121 3.42 -8.81 5.95
N LEU A 122 2.71 -7.68 6.02
CA LEU A 122 2.65 -6.85 7.23
C LEU A 122 2.01 -7.60 8.41
N ALA A 123 0.94 -8.36 8.16
CA ALA A 123 0.27 -9.18 9.18
C ALA A 123 1.21 -10.24 9.78
N MET A 124 1.98 -10.93 8.93
CA MET A 124 2.96 -11.92 9.36
C MET A 124 4.05 -11.30 10.23
N LEU A 125 4.57 -10.12 9.86
CA LEU A 125 5.57 -9.42 10.67
C LEU A 125 5.03 -8.96 12.03
N PHE A 126 3.79 -8.47 12.07
CA PHE A 126 3.17 -8.11 13.35
C PHE A 126 2.97 -9.34 14.24
N LEU A 127 2.52 -10.47 13.69
CA LEU A 127 2.38 -11.71 14.45
C LEU A 127 3.73 -12.19 15.00
N GLU A 128 4.78 -12.14 14.17
CA GLU A 128 6.14 -12.48 14.59
C GLU A 128 6.61 -11.61 15.76
N LYS A 129 6.47 -10.28 15.66
CA LYS A 129 6.95 -9.35 16.71
C LYS A 129 6.05 -9.28 17.94
N LEU A 130 4.75 -9.54 17.80
CA LEU A 130 3.84 -9.60 18.94
C LEU A 130 4.05 -10.88 19.75
N GLY A 131 4.34 -12.01 19.10
CA GLY A 131 4.60 -13.29 19.76
C GLY A 131 3.55 -13.63 20.83
N ALA A 132 4.00 -13.98 22.03
CA ALA A 132 3.13 -14.27 23.17
C ALA A 132 2.27 -13.08 23.62
N ALA A 133 2.65 -11.85 23.30
CA ALA A 133 1.87 -10.66 23.62
C ALA A 133 0.74 -10.39 22.61
N ARG A 134 0.53 -11.26 21.60
CA ARG A 134 -0.49 -11.08 20.56
C ARG A 134 -1.88 -10.81 21.12
N ASP A 135 -2.30 -11.53 22.15
CA ASP A 135 -3.64 -11.39 22.76
C ASP A 135 -3.80 -10.11 23.58
N ARG A 136 -2.70 -9.39 23.86
CA ARG A 136 -2.75 -8.08 24.54
C ARG A 136 -3.19 -6.94 23.59
N PHE A 137 -3.19 -7.17 22.27
CA PHE A 137 -3.50 -6.15 21.26
C PHE A 137 -4.65 -6.53 20.33
N ILE A 138 -5.39 -5.53 19.88
CA ILE A 138 -6.37 -5.64 18.80
C ILE A 138 -5.71 -5.08 17.54
N LEU A 139 -5.19 -5.98 16.70
CA LEU A 139 -4.57 -5.62 15.42
C LEU A 139 -5.60 -5.69 14.30
N THR A 140 -5.71 -4.62 13.52
CA THR A 140 -6.50 -4.58 12.27
C THR A 140 -5.68 -3.98 11.15
N ILE A 141 -5.57 -4.72 10.04
CA ILE A 141 -4.85 -4.30 8.85
C ILE A 141 -5.88 -4.12 7.73
N LEU A 142 -5.98 -2.91 7.20
CA LEU A 142 -6.79 -2.62 6.04
C LEU A 142 -5.89 -2.62 4.80
N GLY A 143 -6.16 -3.49 3.84
CA GLY A 143 -5.62 -3.38 2.49
C GLY A 143 -6.66 -2.74 1.59
N THR A 144 -6.30 -1.71 0.84
CA THR A 144 -7.20 -1.10 -0.12
C THR A 144 -6.62 -0.97 -1.51
N ASP A 145 -7.47 -1.07 -2.51
CA ASP A 145 -7.10 -0.82 -3.91
C ASP A 145 -8.30 -0.26 -4.69
N ILE A 146 -8.02 0.47 -5.77
CA ILE A 146 -9.04 0.98 -6.69
C ILE A 146 -9.49 -0.12 -7.67
N ASP A 147 -8.70 -1.19 -7.79
CA ASP A 147 -9.03 -2.34 -8.62
C ASP A 147 -9.83 -3.40 -7.85
N ASP A 148 -11.15 -3.32 -8.04
CA ASP A 148 -12.14 -4.28 -7.55
C ASP A 148 -11.83 -5.75 -7.88
N ARG A 149 -11.17 -6.03 -9.01
CA ARG A 149 -10.81 -7.40 -9.40
C ARG A 149 -9.66 -7.90 -8.53
N ALA A 150 -8.63 -7.07 -8.33
CA ALA A 150 -7.50 -7.42 -7.48
C ALA A 150 -7.95 -7.74 -6.05
N ILE A 151 -8.88 -6.95 -5.50
CA ILE A 151 -9.47 -7.19 -4.17
C ILE A 151 -10.24 -8.52 -4.10
N ARG A 152 -10.99 -8.87 -5.14
CA ARG A 152 -11.71 -10.16 -5.18
C ARG A 152 -10.75 -11.34 -5.31
N GLU A 153 -9.75 -11.24 -6.18
CA GLU A 153 -8.75 -12.28 -6.39
C GLU A 153 -7.90 -12.51 -5.13
N ALA A 154 -7.62 -11.45 -4.37
CA ALA A 154 -6.82 -11.51 -3.15
C ALA A 154 -7.37 -12.44 -2.06
N GLY A 155 -8.70 -12.59 -1.98
CA GLY A 155 -9.35 -13.45 -0.99
C GLY A 155 -9.14 -14.95 -1.23
N ASP A 156 -8.91 -15.31 -2.50
CA ASP A 156 -8.73 -16.68 -2.98
C ASP A 156 -7.27 -16.98 -3.38
N THR A 157 -6.33 -16.07 -3.11
CA THR A 157 -4.93 -16.21 -3.54
C THR A 157 -4.32 -17.52 -3.10
N GLU A 158 -3.89 -18.30 -4.08
CA GLU A 158 -3.10 -19.50 -3.92
C GLU A 158 -1.69 -19.22 -4.41
N PHE A 159 -0.71 -19.75 -3.68
CA PHE A 159 0.69 -19.59 -3.98
C PHE A 159 1.26 -20.93 -4.46
N GLU A 160 1.94 -20.91 -5.59
CA GLU A 160 2.78 -22.03 -6.00
C GLU A 160 3.96 -22.17 -5.03
N LYS A 161 4.48 -23.39 -4.91
CA LYS A 161 5.62 -23.68 -4.02
C LYS A 161 6.82 -22.77 -4.31
N ASP A 162 7.08 -22.50 -5.58
CA ASP A 162 8.23 -21.68 -6.00
C ASP A 162 8.06 -20.22 -5.59
N GLN A 163 6.83 -19.70 -5.57
CA GLN A 163 6.53 -18.32 -5.16
C GLN A 163 6.81 -18.08 -3.68
N ILE A 164 6.63 -19.10 -2.84
CA ILE A 164 6.92 -19.00 -1.40
C ILE A 164 8.29 -19.55 -1.01
N SER A 165 8.99 -20.26 -1.89
CA SER A 165 10.26 -20.91 -1.55
C SER A 165 11.40 -19.94 -1.18
N ALA A 166 11.29 -18.68 -1.61
CA ALA A 166 12.23 -17.62 -1.26
C ALA A 166 11.98 -17.04 0.14
N LEU A 167 10.83 -17.36 0.76
CA LEU A 167 10.50 -16.92 2.12
C LEU A 167 11.25 -17.73 3.16
N ASN A 168 11.42 -17.14 4.35
CA ASN A 168 11.96 -17.87 5.50
C ASN A 168 11.08 -19.10 5.81
N GLN A 169 11.71 -20.26 6.08
CA GLN A 169 11.00 -21.49 6.39
C GLN A 169 10.06 -21.38 7.60
N ASP A 170 10.39 -20.53 8.58
CA ASP A 170 9.54 -20.30 9.75
C ASP A 170 8.28 -19.52 9.36
N ILE A 171 8.38 -18.55 8.44
CA ILE A 171 7.22 -17.86 7.86
C ILE A 171 6.33 -18.87 7.15
N ILE A 172 6.91 -19.72 6.30
CA ILE A 172 6.15 -20.74 5.56
C ILE A 172 5.44 -21.69 6.53
N ARG A 173 6.15 -22.21 7.53
CA ARG A 173 5.62 -23.17 8.49
C ARG A 173 4.49 -22.59 9.33
N ASN A 174 4.61 -21.34 9.76
CA ASN A 174 3.68 -20.72 10.71
C ASN A 174 2.49 -20.05 10.01
N TYR A 175 2.65 -19.60 8.77
CA TYR A 175 1.68 -18.71 8.11
C TYR A 175 1.12 -19.23 6.80
N PHE A 176 1.54 -20.41 6.34
CA PHE A 176 0.99 -21.07 5.16
C PHE A 176 0.47 -22.47 5.47
N VAL A 177 -0.61 -22.85 4.79
CA VAL A 177 -1.18 -24.19 4.80
C VAL A 177 -1.12 -24.79 3.40
N LYS A 178 -0.81 -26.08 3.32
CA LYS A 178 -0.88 -26.81 2.04
C LYS A 178 -2.33 -26.90 1.59
N HIS A 179 -2.57 -26.67 0.31
CA HIS A 179 -3.85 -26.77 -0.36
C HIS A 179 -3.76 -27.76 -1.54
N ALA A 180 -4.86 -27.92 -2.28
CA ALA A 180 -4.94 -28.83 -3.42
C ALA A 180 -3.85 -28.54 -4.47
N HIS A 181 -3.46 -29.57 -5.23
CA HIS A 181 -2.50 -29.48 -6.34
C HIS A 181 -1.13 -28.90 -5.96
N SER A 182 -0.64 -29.16 -4.75
CA SER A 182 0.67 -28.68 -4.23
C SER A 182 0.77 -27.16 -4.07
N LYS A 183 -0.37 -26.47 -4.08
CA LYS A 183 -0.43 -25.03 -3.80
C LYS A 183 -0.47 -24.76 -2.30
N PHE A 184 -0.26 -23.51 -1.93
CA PHE A 184 -0.30 -23.02 -0.56
C PHE A 184 -1.31 -21.89 -0.43
N LYS A 185 -1.92 -21.79 0.74
CA LYS A 185 -2.79 -20.66 1.10
C LYS A 185 -2.28 -20.02 2.39
N ILE A 186 -2.55 -18.74 2.54
CA ILE A 186 -2.29 -18.03 3.79
C ILE A 186 -3.22 -18.58 4.87
N ALA A 187 -2.64 -18.92 6.02
CA ALA A 187 -3.33 -19.49 7.16
C ALA A 187 -4.36 -18.50 7.74
N ASP A 188 -5.48 -19.03 8.23
CA ASP A 188 -6.58 -18.23 8.77
C ASP A 188 -6.17 -17.24 9.89
N PRO A 189 -5.23 -17.57 10.82
CA PRO A 189 -4.77 -16.61 11.83
C PRO A 189 -4.18 -15.32 11.24
N VAL A 190 -3.56 -15.39 10.05
CA VAL A 190 -3.07 -14.21 9.32
C VAL A 190 -4.22 -13.57 8.55
N ARG A 191 -5.02 -14.40 7.86
CA ARG A 191 -6.13 -13.93 7.01
C ARG A 191 -7.13 -13.09 7.76
N ASN A 192 -7.48 -13.50 8.98
CA ASN A 192 -8.46 -12.85 9.83
C ASN A 192 -8.03 -11.44 10.32
N LEU A 193 -6.75 -11.08 10.18
CA LEU A 193 -6.23 -9.76 10.54
C LEU A 193 -6.38 -8.74 9.42
N VAL A 194 -6.49 -9.22 8.19
CA VAL A 194 -6.48 -8.40 6.98
C VAL A 194 -7.90 -8.26 6.45
N ARG A 195 -8.32 -7.02 6.27
CA ARG A 195 -9.56 -6.68 5.56
C ARG A 195 -9.19 -6.02 4.25
N LEU A 196 -9.60 -6.61 3.14
CA LEU A 196 -9.39 -6.06 1.81
C LEU A 196 -10.66 -5.34 1.35
N ARG A 197 -10.50 -4.14 0.79
CA ARG A 197 -11.63 -3.31 0.34
C ARG A 197 -11.27 -2.52 -0.91
N HIS A 198 -12.27 -2.34 -1.77
CA HIS A 198 -12.21 -1.28 -2.77
C HIS A 198 -12.13 0.08 -2.06
N HIS A 199 -11.22 0.94 -2.51
CA HIS A 199 -11.08 2.32 -2.04
C HIS A 199 -10.34 3.15 -3.08
N ASP A 200 -10.90 4.29 -3.42
CA ASP A 200 -10.19 5.33 -4.13
C ASP A 200 -9.53 6.29 -3.13
N VAL A 201 -8.20 6.22 -2.99
CA VAL A 201 -7.44 7.08 -2.07
C VAL A 201 -7.65 8.58 -2.32
N ILE A 202 -8.05 8.96 -3.54
CA ILE A 202 -8.28 10.35 -3.94
C ILE A 202 -9.63 10.84 -3.41
N ASN A 203 -10.70 10.08 -3.66
CA ASN A 203 -12.07 10.56 -3.47
C ASN A 203 -12.76 10.01 -2.22
N ASP A 204 -12.39 8.80 -1.77
CA ASP A 204 -13.07 8.16 -0.65
C ASP A 204 -12.56 8.66 0.71
N ILE A 205 -13.41 8.51 1.72
CA ILE A 205 -13.06 8.81 3.11
C ILE A 205 -11.88 7.92 3.53
N PRO A 206 -10.76 8.49 4.01
CA PRO A 206 -9.58 7.70 4.30
C PRO A 206 -9.67 6.98 5.64
N TYR A 207 -8.78 5.99 5.85
CA TYR A 207 -8.74 5.23 7.08
C TYR A 207 -7.96 5.98 8.18
N MET A 208 -8.71 6.60 9.10
CA MET A 208 -8.16 7.48 10.14
C MET A 208 -7.50 6.72 11.30
N HIS A 209 -6.65 7.42 12.05
CA HIS A 209 -5.98 6.94 13.28
C HIS A 209 -5.10 5.70 13.06
N CYS A 210 -4.39 5.64 11.93
CA CYS A 210 -3.43 4.59 11.62
C CYS A 210 -2.14 4.75 12.42
N ASP A 211 -1.53 3.64 12.81
CA ASP A 211 -0.20 3.60 13.40
C ASP A 211 0.88 3.42 12.33
N VAL A 212 0.51 2.79 11.22
CA VAL A 212 1.36 2.69 10.02
C VAL A 212 0.51 2.71 8.76
N ILE A 213 0.97 3.45 7.75
CA ILE A 213 0.45 3.46 6.39
C ILE A 213 1.57 3.04 5.45
N LEU A 214 1.33 2.03 4.63
CA LEU A 214 2.17 1.65 3.49
C LEU A 214 1.45 2.17 2.24
N CYS A 215 2.15 2.96 1.42
CA CYS A 215 1.66 3.37 0.10
C CYS A 215 2.84 3.25 -0.87
N ARG A 216 3.08 2.03 -1.34
CA ARG A 216 4.30 1.65 -2.05
C ARG A 216 4.00 1.37 -3.51
N ASN A 217 4.76 2.01 -4.40
CA ASN A 217 4.63 1.85 -5.85
C ASN A 217 3.28 2.30 -6.43
N VAL A 218 2.60 3.24 -5.76
CA VAL A 218 1.30 3.82 -6.16
C VAL A 218 1.47 5.27 -6.60
N LEU A 219 2.16 6.07 -5.79
CA LEU A 219 2.34 7.50 -6.03
C LEU A 219 3.09 7.77 -7.34
N ILE A 220 3.91 6.83 -7.81
CA ILE A 220 4.59 6.93 -9.11
C ILE A 220 3.64 7.19 -10.30
N TYR A 221 2.35 6.87 -10.18
CA TYR A 221 1.35 7.11 -11.22
C TYR A 221 0.73 8.52 -11.18
N PHE A 222 0.79 9.19 -10.03
CA PHE A 222 0.18 10.50 -9.82
C PHE A 222 1.06 11.64 -10.33
N ASN A 223 0.46 12.77 -10.71
CA ASN A 223 1.19 14.03 -10.90
C ASN A 223 1.71 14.56 -9.54
N LYS A 224 2.56 15.59 -9.55
CA LYS A 224 3.22 16.05 -8.31
C LYS A 224 2.23 16.62 -7.30
N GLU A 225 1.20 17.30 -7.81
CA GLU A 225 0.15 17.94 -7.03
C GLU A 225 -0.65 16.90 -6.25
N LEU A 226 -1.11 15.85 -6.93
CA LEU A 226 -1.85 14.74 -6.33
C LEU A 226 -0.96 13.90 -5.41
N GLN A 227 0.32 13.72 -5.72
CA GLN A 227 1.27 13.08 -4.80
C GLN A 227 1.33 13.83 -3.46
N GLN A 228 1.49 15.16 -3.50
CA GLN A 228 1.55 15.99 -2.31
C GLN A 228 0.23 15.95 -1.53
N GLU A 229 -0.92 16.10 -2.20
CA GLU A 229 -2.24 16.03 -1.56
C GLU A 229 -2.45 14.67 -0.86
N THR A 230 -2.12 13.58 -1.55
CA THR A 230 -2.25 12.21 -1.00
C THR A 230 -1.35 12.02 0.22
N GLN A 231 -0.12 12.53 0.18
CA GLN A 231 0.82 12.45 1.30
C GLN A 231 0.35 13.27 2.51
N LEU A 232 -0.21 14.47 2.30
CA LEU A 232 -0.82 15.26 3.37
C LEU A 232 -2.05 14.58 3.96
N LYS A 233 -2.88 13.94 3.11
CA LYS A 233 -3.99 13.11 3.59
C LYS A 233 -3.50 11.98 4.49
N PHE A 234 -2.41 11.29 4.12
CA PHE A 234 -1.81 10.27 4.98
C PHE A 234 -1.28 10.83 6.30
N TYR A 235 -0.72 12.05 6.29
CA TYR A 235 -0.32 12.73 7.52
C TYR A 235 -1.50 12.85 8.48
N ASP A 236 -2.65 13.32 8.02
CA ASP A 236 -3.86 13.47 8.86
C ASP A 236 -4.43 12.13 9.32
N CYS A 237 -4.27 11.08 8.52
CA CYS A 237 -4.71 9.73 8.86
C CYS A 237 -3.85 9.06 9.94
N LEU A 238 -2.58 9.44 10.08
CA LEU A 238 -1.67 8.83 11.05
C LEU A 238 -1.91 9.35 12.47
N ASN A 239 -1.76 8.51 13.47
CA ASN A 239 -1.62 8.95 14.85
C ASN A 239 -0.30 9.73 15.01
N PRO A 240 -0.19 10.66 15.97
CA PRO A 240 1.09 11.25 16.34
C PRO A 240 2.10 10.15 16.73
N GLY A 241 3.27 10.15 16.09
CA GLY A 241 4.28 9.08 16.18
C GLY A 241 4.09 7.92 15.20
N GLY A 242 3.02 7.92 14.38
CA GLY A 242 2.76 6.89 13.37
C GLY A 242 3.67 7.00 12.15
N PHE A 243 3.72 5.93 11.35
CA PHE A 243 4.70 5.78 10.27
C PHE A 243 4.07 5.79 8.89
N LEU A 244 4.73 6.45 7.94
CA LEU A 244 4.44 6.36 6.51
C LEU A 244 5.61 5.65 5.82
N VAL A 245 5.31 4.60 5.06
CA VAL A 245 6.30 3.87 4.25
C VAL A 245 5.94 3.98 2.78
N LEU A 246 6.84 4.55 1.99
CA LEU A 246 6.68 4.69 0.54
C LEU A 246 7.55 3.66 -0.22
N GLY A 247 7.30 3.49 -1.51
CA GLY A 247 8.11 2.66 -2.38
C GLY A 247 9.48 3.30 -2.63
N MET A 248 10.51 2.50 -2.93
CA MET A 248 11.90 2.97 -2.99
C MET A 248 12.14 4.13 -3.99
N THR A 249 11.37 4.17 -5.07
CA THR A 249 11.43 5.22 -6.11
C THR A 249 10.55 6.44 -5.81
N GLU A 250 9.84 6.42 -4.69
CA GLU A 250 8.93 7.48 -4.27
C GLU A 250 9.59 8.31 -3.17
N SER A 251 9.13 9.54 -2.99
CA SER A 251 9.62 10.44 -1.95
C SER A 251 8.53 11.40 -1.52
N LEU A 252 8.71 12.05 -0.38
CA LEU A 252 7.87 13.19 0.00
C LEU A 252 8.04 14.32 -1.02
N ILE A 253 6.92 14.97 -1.37
CA ILE A 253 6.86 16.04 -2.37
C ILE A 253 6.25 17.31 -1.76
N GLY A 254 6.81 18.46 -2.11
CA GLY A 254 6.31 19.76 -1.68
C GLY A 254 6.23 19.88 -0.16
N SER A 255 5.14 20.47 0.34
CA SER A 255 4.97 20.73 1.77
C SER A 255 4.87 19.46 2.62
N ALA A 256 4.51 18.31 2.04
CA ALA A 256 4.51 17.05 2.80
C ALA A 256 5.89 16.73 3.39
N SER A 257 6.97 17.14 2.70
CA SER A 257 8.34 16.96 3.20
C SER A 257 8.65 17.73 4.49
N GLU A 258 7.87 18.77 4.81
CA GLU A 258 8.04 19.59 6.02
C GLU A 258 7.29 19.02 7.23
N TYR A 259 6.24 18.21 6.99
CA TYR A 259 5.39 17.65 8.05
C TYR A 259 5.90 16.31 8.58
N PHE A 260 6.67 15.56 7.79
CA PHE A 260 7.15 14.24 8.15
C PHE A 260 8.63 14.26 8.55
N GLU A 261 8.97 13.51 9.61
CA GLU A 261 10.35 13.24 10.01
C GLU A 261 10.90 12.02 9.27
N PRO A 262 12.09 12.08 8.66
CA PRO A 262 12.72 10.92 8.07
C PRO A 262 13.25 9.98 9.15
N VAL A 263 12.77 8.73 9.17
CA VAL A 263 13.31 7.66 10.03
C VAL A 263 14.39 6.89 9.29
N ASN A 264 14.13 6.58 8.02
CA ASN A 264 15.12 5.99 7.13
C ASN A 264 14.86 6.47 5.69
N ASN A 265 15.70 7.40 5.22
CA ASN A 265 15.53 8.03 3.91
C ASN A 265 15.81 7.11 2.73
N SER A 266 16.74 6.14 2.85
CA SER A 266 17.04 5.20 1.77
C SER A 266 15.92 4.18 1.58
N LEU A 267 15.24 3.83 2.67
CA LEU A 267 14.10 2.91 2.67
C LEU A 267 12.73 3.61 2.64
N ARG A 268 12.72 4.95 2.53
CA ARG A 268 11.51 5.78 2.43
C ARG A 268 10.53 5.58 3.59
N ILE A 269 11.08 5.47 4.79
CA ILE A 269 10.34 5.37 6.05
C ILE A 269 10.34 6.73 6.72
N TYR A 270 9.14 7.24 6.97
CA TYR A 270 8.87 8.54 7.56
C TYR A 270 7.97 8.40 8.77
N ARG A 271 8.00 9.38 9.67
CA ARG A 271 7.19 9.42 10.89
C ARG A 271 6.44 10.73 11.00
N ARG A 272 5.17 10.66 11.39
CA ARG A 272 4.41 11.83 11.84
C ARG A 272 4.94 12.26 13.22
N PRO A 273 5.41 13.50 13.42
CA PRO A 273 5.87 13.99 14.71
C PRO A 273 4.83 13.83 15.83
N ILE A 274 5.30 13.58 17.06
CA ILE A 274 4.41 13.42 18.24
C ILE A 274 3.83 14.76 18.70
N ALA A 275 4.62 15.83 18.60
CA ALA A 275 4.18 17.20 18.81
C ALA A 275 4.10 17.92 17.46
N ARG A 276 3.18 18.89 17.30
CA ARG A 276 3.30 19.85 16.20
C ARG A 276 4.57 20.65 16.46
N THR A 277 5.66 20.30 15.79
CA THR A 277 6.91 21.06 15.86
C THR A 277 6.69 22.39 15.16
N THR A 278 6.23 23.42 15.88
CA THR A 278 6.64 24.78 15.56
C THR A 278 8.15 24.78 15.75
N GLY A 279 8.91 24.97 14.67
CA GLY A 279 10.34 24.64 14.60
C GLY A 279 11.17 25.16 15.77
N ALA A 280 11.39 24.32 16.77
CA ALA A 280 12.39 24.44 17.83
C ALA A 280 12.25 23.25 18.78
N GLU A 281 12.58 22.04 18.33
CA GLU A 281 12.93 20.88 19.17
C GLU A 281 13.31 19.71 18.24
N LYS A 282 14.37 19.92 17.45
CA LYS A 282 15.13 18.82 16.86
C LYS A 282 16.07 18.34 17.95
N ASP A 283 15.64 17.36 18.74
CA ASP A 283 16.48 16.40 19.48
C ASP A 283 15.56 15.54 20.35
N ARG A 284 14.87 14.58 19.72
CA ARG A 284 14.39 13.38 20.42
C ARG A 284 14.99 12.18 19.70
N GLU A 285 15.97 11.56 20.34
CA GLU A 285 16.64 10.36 19.85
C GLU A 285 15.61 9.28 19.53
N VAL A 286 15.69 8.75 18.31
CA VAL A 286 15.02 7.50 17.95
C VAL A 286 15.72 6.40 18.76
N LEU A 287 14.96 5.61 19.53
CA LEU A 287 15.50 4.48 20.30
C LEU A 287 16.38 3.61 19.38
N SER A 288 17.59 3.29 19.84
CA SER A 288 18.52 2.48 19.05
C SER A 288 18.01 1.05 18.90
N GLN A 289 18.48 0.30 17.90
CA GLN A 289 18.12 -1.11 17.74
C GLN A 289 18.42 -1.93 19.01
N ASN A 290 19.49 -1.59 19.73
CA ASN A 290 19.85 -2.23 20.99
C ASN A 290 18.85 -1.92 22.11
N ASP A 291 18.29 -0.71 22.15
CA ASP A 291 17.23 -0.35 23.09
C ASP A 291 15.94 -1.10 22.76
N ILE A 292 15.60 -1.19 21.46
CA ILE A 292 14.45 -1.96 20.97
C ILE A 292 14.60 -3.44 21.35
N ASP A 293 15.75 -4.06 21.11
CA ASP A 293 15.98 -5.48 21.38
C ASP A 293 16.02 -5.78 22.88
N ARG A 294 16.60 -4.89 23.71
CA ARG A 294 16.57 -5.01 25.18
C ARG A 294 15.14 -4.97 25.70
N ILE A 295 14.36 -4.00 25.21
CA ILE A 295 12.96 -3.83 25.58
C ILE A 295 12.14 -5.05 25.11
N ILE A 296 12.31 -5.54 23.87
CA ILE A 296 11.62 -6.76 23.40
C ILE A 296 11.96 -7.98 24.26
N LYS A 297 13.22 -8.14 24.67
CA LYS A 297 13.65 -9.28 25.49
C LYS A 297 13.03 -9.23 26.90
N GLU A 298 13.08 -8.06 27.54
CA GLU A 298 12.39 -7.82 28.81
C GLU A 298 10.86 -8.05 28.70
N MET A 299 10.28 -7.79 27.52
CA MET A 299 8.84 -7.98 27.23
C MET A 299 8.40 -9.43 26.95
N THR A 300 9.32 -10.38 26.77
CA THR A 300 9.04 -11.81 26.52
C THR A 300 9.18 -12.70 27.76
N GLU A 301 9.74 -12.18 28.86
CA GLU A 301 10.00 -12.94 30.09
C GLU A 301 8.94 -12.71 31.21
N GLU A 302 7.86 -11.95 30.93
CA GLU A 302 6.68 -11.71 31.80
C GLU A 302 5.32 -12.13 31.19
#